data_AF-A0A6V7VJB9-F1
#
_entry.id   AF-A0A6V7VJB9-F1
#
_cell.length_a   1.000
_cell.length_b   1.000
_cell.length_c   1.000
_cell.angle_alpha   90.00
_cell.angle_beta   90.00
_cell.angle_gamma   90.00
#
_symmetry.space_group_name_H-M   'P 1'
#
loop_
_entity.id
_entity.type
_entity.pdbx_description
1 polymer ?
#
loop_
_entity_poly.entity_id
_entity_poly.type
_entity_poly.pdbx_seq_one_letter_code
_entity_poly.pdbx_strand_id
1 'polypeptide(L)'
;MTVIMFTMRQKLTIFFVKKSDGTSDYEGHCWPGASMWLDFVNPSVREFWAGKFPVDQYQGTTERTYTWNDMNEPSVFSGPEITMHKDARHFNGWEHREVHNIYGFFQSMASFNGQLLRSNKRLRTFLLVRSFFVGSQRYATVWTGDNAAEWSHLKQSIPMLLSISVSGIPSVGADVGGFFKDPDGQLITRWYQAGAFQPFFRAHGHIETKRREPWLFSERENNAMREAVIRRYILLPYWYTLFYEHTKTGVPPMRPVWSEFPEDEAAFDEEREWMVGSGILVRPVVEPDVQQVSLYLPGIGQTWFDWDTHKMYLSPGAIYTDTPLEKIPVYQRGGTIIPVRERQRRASMLQRNDPITLYIASELDREFANGTIYMDDGESHNYKDKNEYLYWGFVYKKASEYNYAIMSKNLDKNGKFDPDVWVERIVIRGVRYYPRAVHMYYEDYNPEDLEYTHDRDQRLIVIRKPGVYISREWRIDIHV
;
A
#
# COMPACT_ATOMS: atom_id res chain seq x y z
N MET A 1 5.58 19.82 13.87
CA MET A 1 6.97 20.08 13.43
C MET A 1 7.83 20.24 14.69
N THR A 2 8.70 19.29 15.01
CA THR A 2 9.43 19.32 16.29
C THR A 2 10.68 20.19 16.14
N VAL A 3 10.54 21.44 16.53
CA VAL A 3 11.65 22.35 16.81
C VAL A 3 12.08 22.06 18.23
N ILE A 4 13.28 21.52 18.43
CA ILE A 4 13.86 21.43 19.77
C ILE A 4 14.16 22.88 20.18
N MET A 5 13.29 23.46 21.01
CA MET A 5 13.51 24.76 21.64
C MET A 5 14.76 24.70 22.53
N PHE A 6 15.83 25.31 22.02
CA PHE A 6 16.88 26.16 22.60
C PHE A 6 17.25 26.21 24.11
N THR A 7 16.63 25.50 25.05
CA THR A 7 16.94 25.62 26.48
C THR A 7 18.03 24.67 27.01
N MET A 8 18.71 23.91 26.13
CA MET A 8 19.84 23.02 26.52
C MET A 8 21.18 23.39 25.86
N ARG A 9 21.39 24.67 25.54
CA ARG A 9 22.54 25.15 24.73
C ARG A 9 23.93 24.80 25.28
N GLN A 10 24.09 24.55 26.59
CA GLN A 10 25.41 24.25 27.19
C GLN A 10 25.84 22.78 27.13
N LYS A 11 24.95 21.82 26.82
CA LYS A 11 25.31 20.38 26.69
C LYS A 11 25.26 19.84 25.25
N LEU A 12 24.89 20.68 24.26
CA LEU A 12 24.53 20.26 22.90
C LEU A 12 25.52 20.72 21.80
N THR A 13 26.61 21.41 22.14
CA THR A 13 27.57 21.94 21.14
C THR A 13 28.27 20.87 20.31
N ILE A 14 28.20 19.60 20.70
CA ILE A 14 28.73 18.45 19.94
C ILE A 14 27.70 17.78 19.02
N PHE A 15 26.43 18.23 19.04
CA PHE A 15 25.32 17.55 18.34
C PHE A 15 24.86 18.23 17.05
N PHE A 16 25.32 19.45 16.76
CA PHE A 16 24.95 20.17 15.55
C PHE A 16 25.98 19.99 14.44
N VAL A 17 25.51 20.05 13.19
CA VAL A 17 26.36 20.20 12.01
C VAL A 17 27.17 21.48 12.17
N LYS A 18 28.41 21.48 11.68
CA LYS A 18 29.34 22.60 11.80
C LYS A 18 29.51 23.34 10.48
N LYS A 19 29.93 24.61 10.55
CA LYS A 19 30.41 25.37 9.40
C LYS A 19 31.73 24.78 8.88
N SER A 20 32.25 25.35 7.79
CA SER A 20 33.49 24.88 7.16
C SER A 20 34.74 24.98 8.05
N ASP A 21 34.71 25.85 9.07
CA ASP A 21 35.74 25.94 10.11
C ASP A 21 35.77 24.73 11.07
N GLY A 22 34.77 23.84 11.01
CA GLY A 22 34.65 22.64 11.84
C GLY A 22 34.35 22.89 13.33
N THR A 23 34.17 24.14 13.75
CA THR A 23 34.02 24.52 15.17
C THR A 23 32.72 25.26 15.43
N SER A 24 32.35 26.20 14.56
CA SER A 24 31.11 26.96 14.66
C SER A 24 29.91 26.12 14.26
N ASP A 25 28.81 26.21 15.01
CA ASP A 25 27.55 25.55 14.63
C ASP A 25 27.03 26.11 13.30
N TYR A 26 26.53 25.23 12.43
CA TYR A 26 25.88 25.62 11.21
C TYR A 26 24.52 26.26 11.52
N GLU A 27 24.35 27.49 11.07
CA GLU A 27 23.13 28.29 11.26
C GLU A 27 22.55 28.68 9.90
N GLY A 28 21.24 28.72 9.83
CA GLY A 28 20.48 29.07 8.62
C GLY A 28 19.01 29.29 8.95
N HIS A 29 18.17 29.46 7.93
CA HIS A 29 16.74 29.70 8.12
C HIS A 29 15.90 28.49 7.71
N CYS A 30 14.86 28.21 8.47
CA CYS A 30 13.79 27.27 8.14
C CYS A 30 12.47 27.80 8.72
N TRP A 31 11.42 26.97 8.83
CA TRP A 31 10.13 27.37 9.40
C TRP A 31 10.18 28.13 10.74
N PRO A 32 11.09 27.80 11.69
CA PRO A 32 11.18 28.52 12.97
C PRO A 32 11.96 29.85 12.88
N GLY A 33 12.39 30.26 11.69
CA GLY A 33 13.40 31.30 11.50
C GLY A 33 14.81 30.74 11.67
N ALA A 34 15.67 31.48 12.37
CA ALA A 34 17.06 31.08 12.64
C ALA A 34 17.10 29.72 13.36
N SER A 35 17.80 28.77 12.75
CA SER A 35 17.80 27.35 13.13
C SER A 35 19.20 26.74 13.02
N MET A 36 19.42 25.66 13.75
CA MET A 36 20.58 24.78 13.65
C MET A 36 20.10 23.35 13.34
N TRP A 37 20.95 22.55 12.68
CA TRP A 37 20.62 21.19 12.28
C TRP A 37 21.39 20.18 13.12
N LEU A 38 20.67 19.21 13.70
CA LEU A 38 21.28 18.07 14.38
C LEU A 38 22.08 17.24 13.38
N ASP A 39 23.30 16.86 13.72
CA ASP A 39 24.12 16.04 12.86
C ASP A 39 23.73 14.56 12.96
N PHE A 40 22.75 14.14 12.17
CA PHE A 40 22.29 12.75 12.16
C PHE A 40 23.34 11.74 11.66
N VAL A 41 24.46 12.18 11.06
CA VAL A 41 25.59 11.31 10.75
C VAL A 41 26.24 10.79 12.04
N ASN A 42 26.22 11.58 13.11
CA ASN A 42 26.69 11.20 14.43
C ASN A 42 25.75 10.16 15.10
N PRO A 43 26.22 8.94 15.43
CA PRO A 43 25.42 7.94 16.14
C PRO A 43 24.84 8.42 17.48
N SER A 44 25.61 9.20 18.25
CA SER A 44 25.15 9.71 19.54
C SER A 44 24.00 10.72 19.39
N VAL A 45 23.96 11.47 18.29
CA VAL A 45 22.83 12.35 17.95
C VAL A 45 21.59 11.53 17.61
N ARG A 46 21.74 10.41 16.90
CA ARG A 46 20.62 9.50 16.61
C ARG A 46 20.05 8.87 17.87
N GLU A 47 20.90 8.45 18.80
CA GLU A 47 20.47 7.94 20.12
C GLU A 47 19.77 9.01 20.94
N PHE A 48 20.34 10.22 21.00
CA PHE A 48 19.72 11.36 21.66
C PHE A 48 18.34 11.65 21.09
N TRP A 49 18.21 11.71 19.76
CA TRP A 49 16.93 11.97 19.08
C TRP A 49 15.92 10.87 19.37
N ALA A 50 16.31 9.59 19.26
CA ALA A 50 15.43 8.46 19.59
C ALA A 50 14.93 8.53 21.04
N GLY A 51 15.80 8.92 21.98
CA GLY A 51 15.47 9.11 23.39
C GLY A 51 14.46 10.22 23.67
N LYS A 52 14.07 11.04 22.68
CA LYS A 52 13.02 12.06 22.84
C LYS A 52 11.61 11.59 22.51
N PHE A 53 11.43 10.38 21.99
CA PHE A 53 10.12 9.85 21.60
C PHE A 53 9.29 9.16 22.70
N PRO A 54 9.88 8.56 23.77
CA PRO A 54 9.11 8.02 24.88
C PRO A 54 8.05 8.98 25.42
N VAL A 55 6.91 8.46 25.85
CA VAL A 55 5.73 9.27 26.21
C VAL A 55 6.00 10.25 27.37
N ASP A 56 6.92 9.90 28.26
CA ASP A 56 7.41 10.74 29.35
C ASP A 56 8.35 11.87 28.87
N GLN A 57 9.00 11.69 27.72
CA GLN A 57 9.89 12.68 27.09
C GLN A 57 9.14 13.56 26.09
N TYR A 58 8.13 13.02 25.40
CA TYR A 58 7.29 13.74 24.43
C TYR A 58 5.86 13.87 24.96
N GLN A 59 5.68 14.84 25.86
CA GLN A 59 4.40 15.15 26.49
C GLN A 59 3.30 15.43 25.45
N GLY A 60 2.10 14.92 25.71
CA GLY A 60 0.94 15.02 24.82
C GLY A 60 0.85 13.93 23.73
N THR A 61 1.80 13.00 23.69
CA THR A 61 1.76 11.84 22.77
C THR A 61 1.29 10.56 23.47
N THR A 62 0.87 9.59 22.68
CA THR A 62 0.54 8.23 23.13
C THR A 62 1.43 7.22 22.41
N GLU A 63 1.43 5.95 22.85
CA GLU A 63 2.12 4.87 22.14
C GLU A 63 1.69 4.71 20.66
N ARG A 64 0.49 5.17 20.31
CA ARG A 64 -0.08 5.12 18.94
C ARG A 64 -0.04 6.47 18.23
N THR A 65 0.71 7.41 18.76
CA THR A 65 1.10 8.61 18.00
C THR A 65 2.25 8.21 17.08
N TYR A 66 2.14 8.54 15.79
CA TYR A 66 3.16 8.26 14.78
C TYR A 66 3.83 9.55 14.31
N THR A 67 4.85 9.45 13.45
CA THR A 67 5.73 10.57 13.10
C THR A 67 5.78 10.80 11.60
N TRP A 68 5.86 12.07 11.24
CA TRP A 68 6.21 12.53 9.91
C TRP A 68 7.53 13.31 10.00
N ASN A 69 8.57 12.87 9.30
CA ASN A 69 9.80 13.62 9.11
C ASN A 69 9.74 14.33 7.76
N ASP A 70 9.66 15.63 7.82
CA ASP A 70 9.68 16.51 6.66
C ASP A 70 10.93 17.39 6.70
N MET A 71 11.25 18.03 5.59
CA MET A 71 12.38 18.97 5.46
C MET A 71 13.75 18.31 5.72
N ASN A 72 13.85 17.00 5.53
CA ASN A 72 14.99 16.17 5.96
C ASN A 72 16.10 16.00 4.91
N GLU A 73 16.04 16.71 3.78
CA GLU A 73 17.06 16.66 2.73
C GLU A 73 18.50 16.96 3.21
N PRO A 74 18.80 17.95 4.09
CA PRO A 74 17.94 18.90 4.82
C PRO A 74 17.57 20.16 4.03
N SER A 75 16.35 20.64 4.21
CA SER A 75 15.92 21.93 3.66
C SER A 75 16.44 23.10 4.51
N VAL A 76 17.16 24.01 3.87
CA VAL A 76 17.72 25.24 4.45
C VAL A 76 17.32 26.41 3.56
N PHE A 77 16.33 27.22 3.98
CA PHE A 77 15.73 28.28 3.13
C PHE A 77 16.74 29.33 2.66
N SER A 78 17.75 29.61 3.49
CA SER A 78 18.81 30.56 3.17
C SER A 78 20.07 29.92 2.58
N GLY A 79 20.03 28.61 2.30
CA GLY A 79 21.17 27.85 1.80
C GLY A 79 21.18 27.71 0.27
N PRO A 80 22.32 27.32 -0.33
CA PRO A 80 22.41 27.05 -1.76
C PRO A 80 21.43 25.92 -2.13
N GLU A 81 20.69 26.09 -3.23
CA GLU A 81 19.72 25.09 -3.70
C GLU A 81 18.68 24.69 -2.62
N ILE A 82 18.41 25.59 -1.67
CA ILE A 82 17.54 25.34 -0.50
C ILE A 82 18.07 24.17 0.37
N THR A 83 19.38 23.97 0.42
CA THR A 83 20.02 22.95 1.27
C THR A 83 21.30 23.46 1.93
N MET A 84 21.97 22.58 2.68
CA MET A 84 23.17 22.87 3.43
C MET A 84 24.37 23.14 2.50
N HIS A 85 25.27 24.03 2.91
CA HIS A 85 26.52 24.27 2.18
C HIS A 85 27.37 23.00 2.09
N LYS A 86 27.98 22.76 0.92
CA LYS A 86 28.75 21.54 0.62
C LYS A 86 29.95 21.30 1.54
N ASP A 87 30.56 22.37 2.04
CA ASP A 87 31.73 22.38 2.90
C ASP A 87 31.39 22.40 4.41
N ALA A 88 30.10 22.36 4.77
CA ALA A 88 29.68 22.13 6.15
C ALA A 88 30.25 20.80 6.66
N ARG A 89 30.63 20.76 7.95
CA ARG A 89 31.36 19.64 8.56
C ARG A 89 30.43 18.81 9.43
N HIS A 90 30.50 17.50 9.23
CA HIS A 90 29.80 16.48 10.00
C HIS A 90 30.77 15.72 10.92
N PHE A 91 30.20 14.81 11.72
CA PHE A 91 30.89 13.86 12.56
C PHE A 91 32.08 13.21 11.84
N ASN A 92 33.20 13.06 12.53
CA ASN A 92 34.48 12.60 11.98
C ASN A 92 35.08 13.46 10.85
N GLY A 93 34.62 14.70 10.66
CA GLY A 93 35.21 15.65 9.73
C GLY A 93 34.75 15.54 8.28
N TRP A 94 33.83 14.62 7.99
CA TRP A 94 33.19 14.48 6.68
C TRP A 94 32.55 15.80 6.24
N GLU A 95 32.70 16.16 4.98
CA GLU A 95 31.99 17.28 4.37
C GLU A 95 30.56 16.89 4.03
N HIS A 96 29.66 17.87 4.04
CA HIS A 96 28.27 17.66 3.67
C HIS A 96 28.12 17.07 2.27
N ARG A 97 28.99 17.44 1.32
CA ARG A 97 29.01 16.85 -0.04
C ARG A 97 29.15 15.33 -0.07
N GLU A 98 29.75 14.74 0.96
CA GLU A 98 30.03 13.30 1.04
C GLU A 98 28.86 12.53 1.66
N VAL A 99 28.00 13.21 2.43
CA VAL A 99 26.94 12.61 3.24
C VAL A 99 25.54 13.16 2.96
N HIS A 100 25.39 14.11 2.04
CA HIS A 100 24.15 14.83 1.74
C HIS A 100 22.96 13.87 1.59
N ASN A 101 23.04 12.92 0.65
CA ASN A 101 21.93 12.01 0.36
C ASN A 101 21.59 11.03 1.49
N ILE A 102 22.52 10.74 2.41
CA ILE A 102 22.27 9.81 3.53
C ILE A 102 21.82 10.53 4.81
N TYR A 103 21.87 11.86 4.84
CA TYR A 103 21.46 12.66 6.00
C TYR A 103 20.00 12.39 6.38
N GLY A 104 19.07 12.51 5.42
CA GLY A 104 17.65 12.25 5.64
C GLY A 104 17.34 10.79 6.02
N PHE A 105 18.11 9.85 5.48
CA PHE A 105 18.05 8.44 5.87
C PHE A 105 18.41 8.23 7.35
N PHE A 106 19.47 8.88 7.85
CA PHE A 106 19.87 8.76 9.24
C PHE A 106 18.88 9.41 10.21
N GLN A 107 18.26 10.54 9.83
CA GLN A 107 17.16 11.11 10.61
C GLN A 107 15.97 10.14 10.69
N SER A 108 15.63 9.53 9.55
CA SER A 108 14.53 8.57 9.47
C SER A 108 14.78 7.35 10.36
N MET A 109 15.99 6.80 10.32
CA MET A 109 16.41 5.71 11.21
C MET A 109 16.32 6.09 12.69
N ALA A 110 16.77 7.30 13.06
CA ALA A 110 16.71 7.78 14.43
C ALA A 110 15.25 7.94 14.92
N SER A 111 14.37 8.53 14.10
CA SER A 111 12.95 8.68 14.41
C SER A 111 12.23 7.33 14.52
N PHE A 112 12.56 6.38 13.64
CA PHE A 112 12.03 5.01 13.69
C PHE A 112 12.42 4.33 15.01
N ASN A 113 13.70 4.39 15.39
CA ASN A 113 14.18 3.86 16.65
C ASN A 113 13.51 4.53 17.85
N GLY A 114 13.28 5.85 17.79
CA GLY A 114 12.54 6.56 18.82
C GLY A 114 11.10 6.06 18.97
N GLN A 115 10.38 5.87 17.86
CA GLN A 115 9.04 5.28 17.91
C GLN A 115 9.03 3.84 18.46
N LEU A 116 10.05 3.03 18.17
CA LEU A 116 10.18 1.73 18.81
C LEU A 116 10.33 1.88 20.33
N LEU A 117 11.21 2.77 20.80
CA LEU A 117 11.38 3.03 22.23
C LEU A 117 10.10 3.51 22.91
N ARG A 118 9.27 4.29 22.21
CA ARG A 118 7.99 4.81 22.73
C ARG A 118 7.05 3.73 23.27
N SER A 119 7.05 2.54 22.67
CA SER A 119 6.21 1.41 23.10
C SER A 119 7.02 0.29 23.76
N ASN A 120 8.24 0.59 24.22
CA ASN A 120 9.21 -0.43 24.66
C ASN A 120 9.40 -1.56 23.63
N LYS A 121 9.42 -1.18 22.35
CA LYS A 121 9.57 -2.05 21.16
C LYS A 121 8.44 -3.06 20.97
N ARG A 122 7.30 -2.90 21.66
CA ARG A 122 6.14 -3.80 21.52
C ARG A 122 5.38 -3.57 20.21
N LEU A 123 5.23 -2.32 19.79
CA LEU A 123 4.44 -1.93 18.63
C LEU A 123 5.33 -1.64 17.41
N ARG A 124 4.86 -2.03 16.23
CA ARG A 124 5.38 -1.55 14.95
C ARG A 124 5.16 -0.06 14.81
N THR A 125 6.03 0.56 14.02
CA THR A 125 6.05 2.00 13.81
C THR A 125 5.40 2.36 12.47
N PHE A 126 5.04 3.64 12.33
CA PHE A 126 4.72 4.25 11.06
C PHE A 126 5.47 5.58 10.99
N LEU A 127 6.33 5.71 9.98
CA LEU A 127 7.12 6.91 9.76
C LEU A 127 6.98 7.33 8.30
N LEU A 128 6.51 8.54 8.08
CA LEU A 128 6.46 9.16 6.76
C LEU A 128 7.70 10.06 6.56
N VAL A 129 8.38 9.98 5.41
CA VAL A 129 9.63 10.72 5.14
C VAL A 129 9.65 11.32 3.72
N ARG A 130 10.25 12.52 3.57
CA ARG A 130 10.35 13.18 2.26
C ARG A 130 11.58 12.73 1.50
N SER A 131 12.75 12.95 2.08
CA SER A 131 14.02 12.47 1.54
C SER A 131 14.34 11.06 2.06
N PHE A 132 14.96 10.27 1.19
CA PHE A 132 15.27 8.87 1.43
C PHE A 132 16.51 8.45 0.63
N PHE A 133 17.06 7.30 0.98
CA PHE A 133 18.21 6.70 0.30
C PHE A 133 18.03 5.17 0.21
N VAL A 134 18.99 4.49 -0.43
CA VAL A 134 19.01 3.02 -0.46
C VAL A 134 18.97 2.47 0.96
N GLY A 135 17.95 1.67 1.27
CA GLY A 135 17.73 1.11 2.61
C GLY A 135 16.61 1.78 3.40
N SER A 136 16.05 2.91 2.95
CA SER A 136 14.94 3.60 3.62
C SER A 136 13.68 2.74 3.79
N GLN A 137 13.48 1.71 2.96
CA GLN A 137 12.34 0.79 3.06
C GLN A 137 12.26 0.06 4.41
N ARG A 138 13.38 -0.04 5.14
CA ARG A 138 13.40 -0.64 6.48
C ARG A 138 12.74 0.21 7.55
N TYR A 139 12.58 1.51 7.29
CA TYR A 139 12.23 2.49 8.32
C TYR A 139 11.00 3.32 7.98
N ALA A 140 10.70 3.53 6.70
CA ALA A 140 9.79 4.59 6.33
C ALA A 140 8.89 4.29 5.13
N THR A 141 7.74 4.94 5.16
CA THR A 141 6.89 5.24 4.01
C THR A 141 7.36 6.54 3.38
N VAL A 142 7.37 6.61 2.05
CA VAL A 142 7.83 7.76 1.28
C VAL A 142 6.64 8.40 0.56
N TRP A 143 6.65 9.72 0.41
CA TRP A 143 5.78 10.39 -0.55
C TRP A 143 6.57 11.29 -1.50
N THR A 144 6.00 11.61 -2.65
CA THR A 144 6.68 12.34 -3.74
C THR A 144 6.87 13.84 -3.50
N GLY A 145 6.69 14.33 -2.27
CA GLY A 145 6.80 15.74 -1.94
C GLY A 145 5.63 16.59 -2.43
N ASP A 146 5.90 17.88 -2.61
CA ASP A 146 4.91 18.93 -2.79
C ASP A 146 4.46 19.02 -4.27
N ASN A 147 3.53 18.17 -4.68
CA ASN A 147 2.92 18.18 -6.02
C ASN A 147 1.84 19.28 -6.16
N ALA A 148 1.29 19.48 -7.36
CA ALA A 148 0.22 20.46 -7.61
C ALA A 148 -1.10 19.79 -7.96
N ALA A 149 -2.20 20.49 -7.69
CA ALA A 149 -3.58 20.12 -8.02
C ALA A 149 -3.88 20.29 -9.52
N GLU A 150 -3.12 19.60 -10.36
CA GLU A 150 -3.25 19.54 -11.82
C GLU A 150 -3.28 18.10 -12.35
N TRP A 151 -3.99 17.88 -13.46
CA TRP A 151 -4.05 16.59 -14.16
C TRP A 151 -2.67 16.02 -14.54
N SER A 152 -1.75 16.89 -14.93
CA SER A 152 -0.36 16.54 -15.24
C SER A 152 0.34 15.86 -14.05
N HIS A 153 0.13 16.37 -12.83
CA HIS A 153 0.71 15.81 -11.61
C HIS A 153 0.03 14.51 -11.18
N LEU A 154 -1.29 14.36 -11.41
CA LEU A 154 -1.97 13.08 -11.25
C LEU A 154 -1.36 12.02 -12.18
N LYS A 155 -1.20 12.36 -13.47
CA LYS A 155 -0.58 11.48 -14.48
C LYS A 155 0.85 11.10 -14.11
N GLN A 156 1.70 12.08 -13.75
CA GLN A 156 3.10 11.87 -13.37
C GLN A 156 3.28 11.07 -12.08
N SER A 157 2.27 11.06 -11.18
CA SER A 157 2.35 10.25 -9.96
C SER A 157 2.57 8.76 -10.26
N ILE A 158 2.05 8.24 -11.38
CA ILE A 158 2.16 6.82 -11.72
C ILE A 158 3.62 6.42 -11.99
N PRO A 159 4.34 6.97 -13.00
CA PRO A 159 5.73 6.62 -13.25
C PRO A 159 6.66 6.94 -12.07
N MET A 160 6.41 8.02 -11.31
CA MET A 160 7.18 8.33 -10.10
C MET A 160 7.04 7.21 -9.06
N LEU A 161 5.82 6.77 -8.76
CA LEU A 161 5.60 5.72 -7.76
C LEU A 161 6.10 4.35 -8.24
N LEU A 162 5.97 4.05 -9.53
CA LEU A 162 6.51 2.82 -10.12
C LEU A 162 8.04 2.77 -10.01
N SER A 163 8.73 3.84 -10.39
CA SER A 163 10.19 3.92 -10.32
C SER A 163 10.72 3.77 -8.89
N ILE A 164 10.07 4.40 -7.91
CA ILE A 164 10.45 4.26 -6.49
C ILE A 164 10.14 2.84 -5.98
N SER A 165 9.01 2.25 -6.40
CA SER A 165 8.60 0.90 -6.02
C SER A 165 9.60 -0.16 -6.47
N VAL A 166 9.99 -0.15 -7.75
CA VAL A 166 10.98 -1.11 -8.29
C VAL A 166 12.39 -0.87 -7.78
N SER A 167 12.68 0.34 -7.27
CA SER A 167 13.92 0.65 -6.55
C SER A 167 13.95 0.10 -5.11
N GLY A 168 12.95 -0.70 -4.72
CA GLY A 168 12.92 -1.43 -3.46
C GLY A 168 12.26 -0.69 -2.30
N ILE A 169 11.54 0.41 -2.55
CA ILE A 169 10.75 1.13 -1.55
C ILE A 169 9.26 0.82 -1.77
N PRO A 170 8.64 -0.09 -0.99
CA PRO A 170 7.30 -0.63 -1.28
C PRO A 170 6.15 0.29 -0.84
N SER A 171 6.39 1.15 0.14
CA SER A 171 5.37 2.02 0.75
C SER A 171 5.56 3.44 0.23
N VAL A 172 4.89 3.74 -0.89
CA VAL A 172 5.02 4.99 -1.64
C VAL A 172 3.66 5.58 -2.00
N GLY A 173 3.55 6.90 -2.07
CA GLY A 173 2.33 7.59 -2.49
C GLY A 173 2.56 9.03 -2.92
N ALA A 174 1.56 9.63 -3.54
CA ALA A 174 1.52 11.05 -3.85
C ALA A 174 0.37 11.71 -3.08
N ASP A 175 0.44 13.02 -2.86
CA ASP A 175 -0.63 13.73 -2.18
C ASP A 175 -1.89 13.79 -3.06
N VAL A 176 -2.94 13.14 -2.56
CA VAL A 176 -4.24 13.03 -3.22
C VAL A 176 -4.90 14.40 -3.24
N GLY A 177 -5.25 14.86 -4.44
CA GLY A 177 -5.74 16.20 -4.71
C GLY A 177 -4.66 17.22 -5.08
N GLY A 178 -3.36 16.87 -4.95
CA GLY A 178 -2.23 17.76 -5.20
C GLY A 178 -2.00 18.77 -4.06
N PHE A 179 -0.77 18.94 -3.58
CA PHE A 179 -0.43 19.77 -2.42
C PHE A 179 -0.70 21.26 -2.66
N PHE A 180 -0.18 21.83 -3.74
CA PHE A 180 -0.43 23.22 -4.15
C PHE A 180 -1.72 23.35 -4.98
N LYS A 181 -2.34 24.53 -4.96
CA LYS A 181 -3.56 24.90 -5.72
C LYS A 181 -4.83 24.15 -5.27
N ASP A 182 -5.98 24.59 -5.78
CA ASP A 182 -7.28 23.99 -5.50
C ASP A 182 -7.71 23.07 -6.65
N PRO A 183 -7.90 21.75 -6.45
CA PRO A 183 -8.46 20.89 -7.48
C PRO A 183 -9.96 21.16 -7.63
N ASP A 184 -10.48 21.01 -8.86
CA ASP A 184 -11.92 20.89 -9.05
C ASP A 184 -12.44 19.52 -8.57
N GLY A 185 -13.77 19.36 -8.56
CA GLY A 185 -14.41 18.16 -8.06
C GLY A 185 -14.17 16.91 -8.91
N GLN A 186 -13.96 17.05 -10.23
CA GLN A 186 -13.62 15.92 -11.11
C GLN A 186 -12.19 15.44 -10.80
N LEU A 187 -11.25 16.37 -10.73
CA LEU A 187 -9.84 16.10 -10.52
C LEU A 187 -9.57 15.47 -9.15
N ILE A 188 -10.14 16.01 -8.05
CA ILE A 188 -9.98 15.40 -6.73
C ILE A 188 -10.58 13.99 -6.70
N THR A 189 -11.73 13.79 -7.35
CA THR A 189 -12.38 12.47 -7.43
C THR A 189 -11.46 11.46 -8.14
N ARG A 190 -10.89 11.82 -9.28
CA ARG A 190 -9.92 10.95 -9.99
C ARG A 190 -8.66 10.68 -9.19
N TRP A 191 -8.22 11.65 -8.38
CA TRP A 191 -7.12 11.46 -7.44
C TRP A 191 -7.42 10.43 -6.36
N TYR A 192 -8.61 10.46 -5.77
CA TYR A 192 -9.05 9.46 -4.80
C TYR A 192 -9.09 8.06 -5.43
N GLN A 193 -9.56 7.97 -6.68
CA GLN A 193 -9.63 6.71 -7.42
C GLN A 193 -8.25 6.13 -7.71
N ALA A 194 -7.29 6.94 -8.17
CA ALA A 194 -5.91 6.49 -8.37
C ALA A 194 -5.23 6.14 -7.04
N GLY A 195 -5.32 7.04 -6.05
CA GLY A 195 -4.67 6.88 -4.74
C GLY A 195 -5.18 5.68 -3.94
N ALA A 196 -6.44 5.29 -4.10
CA ALA A 196 -6.99 4.08 -3.47
C ALA A 196 -6.21 2.81 -3.85
N PHE A 197 -5.56 2.80 -5.02
CA PHE A 197 -4.77 1.69 -5.53
C PHE A 197 -3.25 1.92 -5.48
N GLN A 198 -2.80 2.97 -4.79
CA GLN A 198 -1.38 3.24 -4.51
C GLN A 198 -1.01 2.78 -3.08
N PRO A 199 0.23 2.30 -2.81
CA PRO A 199 0.58 1.72 -1.51
C PRO A 199 0.33 2.64 -0.31
N PHE A 200 0.72 3.91 -0.40
CA PHE A 200 0.43 4.94 0.60
C PHE A 200 -0.64 5.91 0.08
N PHE A 201 -1.74 6.03 0.82
CA PHE A 201 -2.92 6.79 0.41
C PHE A 201 -3.21 7.91 1.41
N ARG A 202 -2.83 9.15 1.07
CA ARG A 202 -2.99 10.36 1.90
C ARG A 202 -3.52 11.53 1.06
N ALA A 203 -4.57 12.19 1.54
CA ALA A 203 -4.94 13.53 1.08
C ALA A 203 -4.23 14.58 1.94
N HIS A 204 -3.60 15.56 1.30
CA HIS A 204 -2.85 16.62 1.97
C HIS A 204 -2.95 17.91 1.16
N GLY A 205 -2.74 19.08 1.78
CA GLY A 205 -2.82 20.36 1.10
C GLY A 205 -2.06 21.49 1.77
N HIS A 206 -1.62 22.43 0.93
CA HIS A 206 -0.90 23.62 1.33
C HIS A 206 -1.79 24.55 2.17
N ILE A 207 -1.17 25.33 3.05
CA ILE A 207 -1.84 26.20 4.03
C ILE A 207 -2.79 27.22 3.38
N GLU A 208 -2.52 27.64 2.14
CA GLU A 208 -3.32 28.62 1.39
C GLU A 208 -4.47 28.00 0.59
N THR A 209 -4.59 26.67 0.54
CA THR A 209 -5.66 25.98 -0.19
C THR A 209 -6.99 26.06 0.55
N LYS A 210 -8.09 25.93 -0.20
CA LYS A 210 -9.41 25.75 0.40
C LYS A 210 -9.50 24.42 1.12
N ARG A 211 -10.38 24.37 2.12
CA ARG A 211 -10.77 23.10 2.75
C ARG A 211 -11.36 22.17 1.69
N ARG A 212 -10.92 20.92 1.70
CA ARG A 212 -11.24 19.92 0.67
C ARG A 212 -11.39 18.52 1.25
N GLU A 213 -11.85 18.44 2.50
CA GLU A 213 -12.35 17.16 3.01
C GLU A 213 -13.47 16.64 2.08
N PRO A 214 -13.54 15.33 1.77
CA PRO A 214 -14.41 14.81 0.70
C PRO A 214 -15.88 15.19 0.80
N TRP A 215 -16.38 15.44 2.01
CA TRP A 215 -17.77 15.82 2.27
C TRP A 215 -18.11 17.28 1.95
N LEU A 216 -17.14 18.07 1.50
CA LEU A 216 -17.35 19.46 1.05
C LEU A 216 -17.69 19.57 -0.44
N PHE A 217 -17.52 18.49 -1.20
CA PHE A 217 -17.84 18.41 -2.62
C PHE A 217 -19.30 18.02 -2.87
N SER A 218 -19.73 18.04 -4.13
CA SER A 218 -21.10 17.64 -4.48
C SER A 218 -21.38 16.21 -4.05
N GLU A 219 -22.67 15.86 -3.89
CA GLU A 219 -23.06 14.49 -3.51
C GLU A 219 -22.50 13.43 -4.47
N ARG A 220 -22.52 13.71 -5.78
CA ARG A 220 -21.98 12.82 -6.81
C ARG A 220 -20.48 12.56 -6.62
N GLU A 221 -19.70 13.61 -6.43
CA GLU A 221 -18.24 13.53 -6.23
C GLU A 221 -17.90 12.86 -4.90
N ASN A 222 -18.60 13.22 -3.82
CA ASN A 222 -18.46 12.58 -2.51
C ASN A 222 -18.75 11.08 -2.58
N ASN A 223 -19.82 10.67 -3.26
CA ASN A 223 -20.15 9.26 -3.46
C ASN A 223 -19.05 8.53 -4.24
N ALA A 224 -18.55 9.10 -5.34
CA ALA A 224 -17.47 8.51 -6.12
C ALA A 224 -16.15 8.40 -5.32
N MET A 225 -15.79 9.42 -4.54
CA MET A 225 -14.65 9.36 -3.62
C MET A 225 -14.84 8.32 -2.51
N ARG A 226 -16.06 8.19 -1.97
CA ARG A 226 -16.40 7.19 -0.96
C ARG A 226 -16.24 5.78 -1.52
N GLU A 227 -16.68 5.50 -2.74
CA GLU A 227 -16.51 4.19 -3.37
C GLU A 227 -15.03 3.84 -3.56
N ALA A 228 -14.16 4.81 -3.91
CA ALA A 228 -12.72 4.59 -3.96
C ALA A 228 -12.14 4.21 -2.57
N VAL A 229 -12.57 4.91 -1.51
CA VAL A 229 -12.16 4.59 -0.13
C VAL A 229 -12.68 3.21 0.30
N ILE A 230 -13.94 2.89 0.03
CA ILE A 230 -14.53 1.58 0.31
C ILE A 230 -13.73 0.49 -0.40
N ARG A 231 -13.39 0.68 -1.68
CA ARG A 231 -12.59 -0.28 -2.46
C ARG A 231 -11.24 -0.54 -1.83
N ARG A 232 -10.53 0.51 -1.39
CA ARG A 232 -9.27 0.38 -0.64
C ARG A 232 -9.46 -0.45 0.63
N TYR A 233 -10.51 -0.19 1.41
CA TYR A 233 -10.80 -0.92 2.65
C TYR A 233 -11.13 -2.39 2.39
N ILE A 234 -11.91 -2.69 1.35
CA ILE A 234 -12.25 -4.05 0.93
C ILE A 234 -11.00 -4.86 0.60
N LEU A 235 -10.03 -4.24 -0.09
CA LEU A 235 -8.77 -4.86 -0.52
C LEU A 235 -7.69 -4.90 0.56
N LEU A 236 -7.93 -4.44 1.80
CA LEU A 236 -6.90 -4.44 2.85
C LEU A 236 -6.27 -5.82 3.12
N PRO A 237 -6.99 -6.96 3.13
CA PRO A 237 -6.35 -8.27 3.28
C PRO A 237 -5.35 -8.57 2.16
N TYR A 238 -5.67 -8.19 0.92
CA TYR A 238 -4.78 -8.35 -0.23
C TYR A 238 -3.55 -7.43 -0.10
N TRP A 239 -3.75 -6.13 0.16
CA TRP A 239 -2.64 -5.19 0.39
C TRP A 239 -1.70 -5.67 1.49
N TYR A 240 -2.26 -6.11 2.63
CA TYR A 240 -1.47 -6.56 3.77
C TYR A 240 -0.65 -7.81 3.46
N THR A 241 -1.23 -8.73 2.67
CA THR A 241 -0.53 -9.92 2.17
C THR A 241 0.62 -9.54 1.25
N LEU A 242 0.41 -8.61 0.31
CA LEU A 242 1.48 -8.14 -0.58
C LEU A 242 2.64 -7.46 0.20
N PHE A 243 2.33 -6.70 1.24
CA PHE A 243 3.37 -6.12 2.10
C PHE A 243 4.13 -7.19 2.88
N TYR A 244 3.47 -8.24 3.37
CA TYR A 244 4.15 -9.38 3.97
C TYR A 244 5.07 -10.10 2.98
N GLU A 245 4.56 -10.43 1.79
CA GLU A 245 5.33 -11.11 0.73
C GLU A 245 6.52 -10.28 0.26
N HIS A 246 6.38 -8.95 0.22
CA HIS A 246 7.50 -8.04 -0.02
C HIS A 246 8.63 -8.23 1.00
N THR A 247 8.32 -8.41 2.29
CA THR A 247 9.36 -8.66 3.33
C THR A 247 10.12 -9.97 3.12
N LYS A 248 9.58 -10.89 2.32
CA LYS A 248 10.19 -12.19 2.02
C LYS A 248 10.93 -12.21 0.69
N THR A 249 10.40 -11.51 -0.32
CA THR A 249 10.84 -11.63 -1.71
C THR A 249 11.47 -10.35 -2.28
N GLY A 250 11.23 -9.20 -1.65
CA GLY A 250 11.61 -7.89 -2.17
C GLY A 250 10.70 -7.35 -3.28
N VAL A 251 9.75 -8.15 -3.80
CA VAL A 251 8.83 -7.72 -4.86
C VAL A 251 7.83 -6.69 -4.30
N PRO A 252 7.69 -5.48 -4.88
CA PRO A 252 6.83 -4.44 -4.31
C PRO A 252 5.33 -4.72 -4.51
N PRO A 253 4.44 -4.15 -3.68
CA PRO A 253 2.99 -4.26 -3.90
C PRO A 253 2.47 -3.57 -5.16
N MET A 254 3.07 -2.44 -5.57
CA MET A 254 2.76 -1.72 -6.81
C MET A 254 3.86 -2.00 -7.83
N ARG A 255 3.49 -2.50 -9.01
CA ARG A 255 4.43 -3.08 -9.98
C ARG A 255 4.15 -2.55 -11.39
N PRO A 256 5.17 -2.20 -12.18
CA PRO A 256 4.97 -1.89 -13.59
C PRO A 256 4.58 -3.17 -14.34
N VAL A 257 3.79 -3.03 -15.40
CA VAL A 257 3.21 -4.18 -16.11
C VAL A 257 4.29 -5.15 -16.61
N TRP A 258 5.37 -4.63 -17.20
CA TRP A 258 6.51 -5.44 -17.69
C TRP A 258 7.11 -6.35 -16.61
N SER A 259 7.02 -6.00 -15.32
CA SER A 259 7.63 -6.84 -14.27
C SER A 259 6.84 -8.13 -14.01
N GLU A 260 5.54 -8.14 -14.32
CA GLU A 260 4.69 -9.34 -14.27
C GLU A 260 4.61 -10.07 -15.61
N PHE A 261 4.97 -9.39 -16.70
CA PHE A 261 4.91 -9.88 -18.08
C PHE A 261 6.23 -9.55 -18.82
N PRO A 262 7.36 -10.16 -18.42
CA PRO A 262 8.69 -9.79 -18.94
C PRO A 262 8.92 -10.17 -20.41
N GLU A 263 8.08 -11.06 -20.96
CA GLU A 263 8.12 -11.48 -22.37
C GLU A 263 7.20 -10.63 -23.26
N ASP A 264 6.44 -9.70 -22.68
CA ASP A 264 5.48 -8.85 -23.39
C ASP A 264 6.09 -7.47 -23.67
N GLU A 265 6.78 -7.35 -24.81
CA GLU A 265 7.48 -6.11 -25.20
C GLU A 265 6.58 -4.87 -25.27
N ALA A 266 5.28 -5.06 -25.56
CA ALA A 266 4.32 -3.97 -25.62
C ALA A 266 4.00 -3.37 -24.24
N ALA A 267 4.39 -4.05 -23.15
CA ALA A 267 4.22 -3.56 -21.78
C ALA A 267 5.41 -2.75 -21.25
N PHE A 268 6.51 -2.64 -22.00
CA PHE A 268 7.78 -2.10 -21.48
C PHE A 268 7.74 -0.58 -21.25
N ASP A 269 7.03 0.15 -22.10
CA ASP A 269 6.85 1.60 -22.02
C ASP A 269 5.51 2.03 -21.40
N GLU A 270 4.70 1.07 -20.94
CA GLU A 270 3.40 1.37 -20.36
C GLU A 270 3.54 1.88 -18.91
N GLU A 271 3.19 3.15 -18.73
CA GLU A 271 3.29 3.89 -17.47
C GLU A 271 1.96 4.52 -17.02
N ARG A 272 0.85 4.23 -17.72
CA ARG A 272 -0.48 4.78 -17.44
C ARG A 272 -1.38 3.80 -16.68
N GLU A 273 -0.94 2.56 -16.57
CA GLU A 273 -1.54 1.46 -15.81
C GLU A 273 -0.47 0.73 -15.00
N TRP A 274 -0.90 0.02 -13.96
CA TRP A 274 0.01 -0.77 -13.12
C TRP A 274 -0.69 -1.99 -12.54
N MET A 275 0.14 -2.89 -12.05
CA MET A 275 -0.27 -4.06 -11.30
C MET A 275 -0.22 -3.78 -9.80
N VAL A 276 -1.30 -4.13 -9.08
CA VAL A 276 -1.30 -4.29 -7.62
C VAL A 276 -1.14 -5.78 -7.34
N GLY A 277 0.03 -6.15 -6.82
CA GLY A 277 0.48 -7.54 -6.78
C GLY A 277 0.55 -8.14 -8.18
N SER A 278 0.34 -9.44 -8.30
CA SER A 278 0.23 -10.13 -9.59
C SER A 278 -1.22 -10.24 -10.09
N GLY A 279 -2.21 -9.80 -9.30
CA GLY A 279 -3.61 -10.18 -9.49
C GLY A 279 -4.57 -9.07 -9.90
N ILE A 280 -4.19 -7.80 -9.77
CA ILE A 280 -5.07 -6.67 -10.09
C ILE A 280 -4.35 -5.70 -11.02
N LEU A 281 -4.93 -5.38 -12.17
CA LEU A 281 -4.49 -4.32 -13.08
C LEU A 281 -5.36 -3.08 -12.87
N VAL A 282 -4.75 -1.90 -12.82
CA VAL A 282 -5.42 -0.63 -12.54
C VAL A 282 -5.06 0.39 -13.61
N ARG A 283 -6.08 1.03 -14.20
CA ARG A 283 -5.93 2.10 -15.21
C ARG A 283 -6.81 3.30 -14.81
N PRO A 284 -6.31 4.22 -13.98
CA PRO A 284 -7.10 5.38 -13.58
C PRO A 284 -7.29 6.34 -14.75
N VAL A 285 -8.33 7.17 -14.65
CA VAL A 285 -8.53 8.31 -15.55
C VAL A 285 -7.64 9.45 -15.07
N VAL A 286 -6.72 9.89 -15.92
CA VAL A 286 -5.71 10.91 -15.59
C VAL A 286 -5.75 12.12 -16.52
N GLU A 287 -6.85 12.28 -17.25
CA GLU A 287 -7.10 13.37 -18.18
C GLU A 287 -8.54 13.90 -17.97
N PRO A 288 -8.77 15.22 -18.10
CA PRO A 288 -10.08 15.82 -17.87
C PRO A 288 -11.10 15.38 -18.92
N ASP A 289 -12.36 15.26 -18.50
CA ASP A 289 -13.53 15.08 -19.37
C ASP A 289 -13.49 13.89 -20.34
N VAL A 290 -12.69 12.87 -20.01
CA VAL A 290 -12.58 11.64 -20.79
C VAL A 290 -13.79 10.72 -20.55
N GLN A 291 -14.48 10.36 -21.65
CA GLN A 291 -15.63 9.45 -21.62
C GLN A 291 -15.23 7.97 -21.71
N GLN A 292 -14.11 7.67 -22.37
CA GLN A 292 -13.55 6.34 -22.50
C GLN A 292 -12.03 6.36 -22.42
N VAL A 293 -11.45 5.40 -21.71
CA VAL A 293 -10.00 5.17 -21.72
C VAL A 293 -9.66 3.89 -22.47
N SER A 294 -8.53 3.91 -23.18
CA SER A 294 -7.89 2.69 -23.66
C SER A 294 -6.98 2.11 -22.56
N LEU A 295 -7.09 0.80 -22.36
CA LEU A 295 -6.30 -0.02 -21.43
C LEU A 295 -5.62 -1.13 -22.24
N TYR A 296 -4.34 -1.39 -21.96
CA TYR A 296 -3.67 -2.58 -22.47
C TYR A 296 -3.94 -3.77 -21.54
N LEU A 297 -4.36 -4.91 -22.10
CA LEU A 297 -4.40 -6.16 -21.34
C LEU A 297 -3.17 -6.99 -21.70
N PRO A 298 -2.24 -7.22 -20.76
CA PRO A 298 -0.97 -7.90 -21.03
C PRO A 298 -1.08 -9.44 -20.93
N GLY A 299 -0.09 -10.14 -21.49
CA GLY A 299 0.09 -11.60 -21.41
C GLY A 299 -0.78 -12.39 -22.40
N ILE A 300 -0.19 -12.90 -23.48
CA ILE A 300 -0.89 -13.65 -24.53
C ILE A 300 -1.69 -14.83 -23.94
N GLY A 301 -2.99 -14.91 -24.24
CA GLY A 301 -3.87 -15.96 -23.75
C GLY A 301 -4.36 -15.78 -22.30
N GLN A 302 -3.86 -14.76 -21.60
CA GLN A 302 -4.32 -14.41 -20.26
C GLN A 302 -5.78 -13.91 -20.30
N THR A 303 -6.53 -14.24 -19.25
CA THR A 303 -7.86 -13.66 -19.02
C THR A 303 -7.84 -12.55 -17.98
N TRP A 304 -8.70 -11.57 -18.19
CA TRP A 304 -8.89 -10.43 -17.29
C TRP A 304 -10.38 -10.23 -17.03
N PHE A 305 -10.74 -9.91 -15.79
CA PHE A 305 -12.13 -9.74 -15.38
C PHE A 305 -12.33 -8.35 -14.81
N ASP A 306 -13.21 -7.56 -15.42
CA ASP A 306 -13.59 -6.26 -14.86
C ASP A 306 -14.13 -6.47 -13.44
N TRP A 307 -13.58 -5.71 -12.49
CA TRP A 307 -13.82 -5.95 -11.08
C TRP A 307 -15.29 -5.78 -10.69
N ASP A 308 -15.99 -4.83 -11.31
CA ASP A 308 -17.37 -4.45 -10.96
C ASP A 308 -18.40 -5.29 -11.69
N THR A 309 -18.17 -5.54 -12.97
CA THR A 309 -19.15 -6.19 -13.87
C THR A 309 -18.91 -7.68 -14.02
N HIS A 310 -17.76 -8.19 -13.55
CA HIS A 310 -17.30 -9.56 -13.73
C HIS A 310 -17.07 -9.98 -15.18
N LYS A 311 -17.22 -9.05 -16.13
CA LYS A 311 -17.07 -9.32 -17.55
C LYS A 311 -15.64 -9.74 -17.87
N MET A 312 -15.51 -10.84 -18.58
CA MET A 312 -14.24 -11.41 -19.02
C MET A 312 -13.75 -10.74 -20.31
N TYR A 313 -12.44 -10.52 -20.38
CA TYR A 313 -11.69 -10.04 -21.53
C TYR A 313 -10.50 -10.98 -21.79
N LEU A 314 -10.16 -11.14 -23.07
CA LEU A 314 -9.01 -11.93 -23.54
C LEU A 314 -7.86 -11.00 -23.90
N SER A 315 -6.66 -11.40 -23.51
CA SER A 315 -5.38 -10.78 -23.83
C SER A 315 -4.71 -11.49 -25.02
N PRO A 316 -3.83 -10.83 -25.82
CA PRO A 316 -3.42 -9.42 -25.73
C PRO A 316 -4.39 -8.49 -26.45
N GLY A 317 -4.47 -7.25 -25.99
CA GLY A 317 -5.19 -6.23 -26.74
C GLY A 317 -5.55 -4.98 -25.96
N ALA A 318 -5.81 -3.90 -26.71
CA ALA A 318 -6.40 -2.69 -26.16
C ALA A 318 -7.92 -2.88 -26.02
N ILE A 319 -8.45 -2.58 -24.84
CA ILE A 319 -9.89 -2.47 -24.62
C ILE A 319 -10.26 -1.01 -24.34
N TYR A 320 -11.47 -0.64 -24.76
CA TYR A 320 -12.07 0.65 -24.43
C TYR A 320 -13.08 0.47 -23.31
N THR A 321 -12.96 1.30 -22.28
CA THR A 321 -13.80 1.23 -21.09
C THR A 321 -14.45 2.59 -20.87
N ASP A 322 -15.77 2.60 -20.71
CA ASP A 322 -16.52 3.79 -20.33
C ASP A 322 -16.08 4.26 -18.94
N THR A 323 -15.84 5.56 -18.82
CA THR A 323 -15.33 6.18 -17.59
C THR A 323 -16.23 7.28 -17.07
N PRO A 324 -17.50 6.97 -16.69
CA PRO A 324 -18.26 7.91 -15.88
C PRO A 324 -17.49 8.23 -14.59
N LEU A 325 -17.86 9.33 -13.92
CA LEU A 325 -17.11 9.82 -12.76
C LEU A 325 -16.94 8.75 -11.67
N GLU A 326 -17.91 7.84 -11.55
CA GLU A 326 -17.99 6.77 -10.56
C GLU A 326 -17.09 5.55 -10.89
N LYS A 327 -16.70 5.37 -12.15
CA LYS A 327 -15.96 4.17 -12.59
C LYS A 327 -14.46 4.30 -12.30
N ILE A 328 -13.90 3.24 -11.71
CA ILE A 328 -12.46 3.00 -11.61
C ILE A 328 -12.13 1.78 -12.47
N PRO A 329 -11.41 1.92 -13.60
CA PRO A 329 -11.02 0.78 -14.42
C PRO A 329 -10.03 -0.13 -13.67
N VAL A 330 -10.51 -1.28 -13.22
CA VAL A 330 -9.80 -2.26 -12.39
C VAL A 330 -10.15 -3.65 -12.87
N TYR A 331 -9.14 -4.48 -13.08
CA TYR A 331 -9.30 -5.81 -13.66
C TYR A 331 -8.57 -6.85 -12.82
N GLN A 332 -9.24 -7.94 -12.49
CA GLN A 332 -8.61 -9.09 -11.86
C GLN A 332 -8.03 -10.02 -12.92
N ARG A 333 -6.77 -10.43 -12.75
CA ARG A 333 -6.10 -11.42 -13.60
C ARG A 333 -6.68 -12.81 -13.35
N GLY A 334 -7.02 -13.55 -14.41
CA GLY A 334 -7.34 -14.98 -14.33
C GLY A 334 -6.16 -15.80 -13.78
N GLY A 335 -6.45 -16.87 -13.06
CA GLY A 335 -5.45 -17.62 -12.32
C GLY A 335 -5.24 -17.13 -10.89
N THR A 336 -5.99 -16.11 -10.43
CA THR A 336 -5.79 -15.51 -9.10
C THR A 336 -7.00 -15.63 -8.18
N ILE A 337 -6.73 -15.73 -6.87
CA ILE A 337 -7.70 -15.67 -5.79
C ILE A 337 -7.37 -14.45 -4.92
N ILE A 338 -8.30 -13.51 -4.82
CA ILE A 338 -8.12 -12.28 -4.06
C ILE A 338 -9.03 -12.33 -2.80
N PRO A 339 -8.45 -12.41 -1.59
CA PRO A 339 -9.21 -12.31 -0.35
C PRO A 339 -9.56 -10.85 -0.03
N VAL A 340 -10.81 -10.60 0.33
CA VAL A 340 -11.31 -9.26 0.64
C VAL A 340 -12.24 -9.22 1.85
N ARG A 341 -12.47 -8.03 2.41
CA ARG A 341 -13.45 -7.79 3.48
C ARG A 341 -14.56 -6.86 3.01
N GLU A 342 -15.72 -7.44 2.71
CA GLU A 342 -16.85 -6.71 2.11
C GLU A 342 -17.65 -5.90 3.13
N ARG A 343 -17.50 -6.20 4.42
CA ARG A 343 -18.16 -5.48 5.49
C ARG A 343 -17.50 -4.13 5.72
N GLN A 344 -18.22 -3.07 5.38
CA GLN A 344 -17.75 -1.70 5.54
C GLN A 344 -17.67 -1.31 7.02
N ARG A 345 -16.53 -0.76 7.43
CA ARG A 345 -16.33 -0.17 8.76
C ARG A 345 -15.64 1.18 8.61
N ARG A 346 -15.65 1.97 9.68
CA ARG A 346 -15.05 3.32 9.71
C ARG A 346 -13.52 3.34 9.84
N ALA A 347 -12.90 2.20 10.17
CA ALA A 347 -11.45 2.07 10.38
C ALA A 347 -11.00 0.62 10.21
N SER A 348 -9.77 0.41 9.73
CA SER A 348 -9.21 -0.93 9.46
C SER A 348 -9.16 -1.82 10.70
N MET A 349 -8.88 -1.24 11.88
CA MET A 349 -8.90 -1.92 13.18
C MET A 349 -10.23 -2.65 13.42
N LEU A 350 -11.35 -2.04 13.01
CA LEU A 350 -12.70 -2.58 13.23
C LEU A 350 -13.05 -3.68 12.22
N GLN A 351 -12.27 -3.82 11.15
CA GLN A 351 -12.43 -4.91 10.18
C GLN A 351 -11.59 -6.13 10.52
N ARG A 352 -10.67 -6.05 11.50
CA ARG A 352 -9.66 -7.12 11.75
C ARG A 352 -10.23 -8.51 11.96
N ASN A 353 -11.44 -8.62 12.50
CA ASN A 353 -12.12 -9.88 12.74
C ASN A 353 -13.37 -10.05 11.84
N ASP A 354 -13.57 -9.19 10.85
CA ASP A 354 -14.63 -9.40 9.87
C ASP A 354 -14.26 -10.57 8.93
N PRO A 355 -15.26 -11.35 8.48
CA PRO A 355 -15.05 -12.48 7.59
C PRO A 355 -14.53 -12.07 6.21
N ILE A 356 -14.00 -13.07 5.52
CA ILE A 356 -13.38 -12.94 4.19
C ILE A 356 -14.38 -13.35 3.11
N THR A 357 -14.38 -12.61 2.01
CA THR A 357 -14.90 -13.07 0.71
C THR A 357 -13.72 -13.42 -0.19
N LEU A 358 -13.76 -14.57 -0.86
CA LEU A 358 -12.74 -14.97 -1.84
C LEU A 358 -13.24 -14.70 -3.26
N TYR A 359 -12.54 -13.85 -4.02
CA TYR A 359 -12.78 -13.66 -5.45
C TYR A 359 -11.82 -14.52 -6.26
N ILE A 360 -12.34 -15.59 -6.85
CA ILE A 360 -11.61 -16.56 -7.67
C ILE A 360 -11.83 -16.19 -9.14
N ALA A 361 -10.77 -15.81 -9.85
CA ALA A 361 -10.81 -15.60 -11.30
C ALA A 361 -10.18 -16.81 -11.99
N SER A 362 -10.99 -17.65 -12.64
CA SER A 362 -10.47 -18.84 -13.31
C SER A 362 -9.71 -18.48 -14.58
N GLU A 363 -8.51 -19.04 -14.73
CA GLU A 363 -7.77 -19.03 -16.00
C GLU A 363 -8.41 -19.99 -17.01
N LEU A 364 -8.57 -19.59 -18.27
CA LEU A 364 -9.28 -20.38 -19.27
C LEU A 364 -8.58 -21.70 -19.63
N ASP A 365 -7.27 -21.73 -19.75
CA ASP A 365 -6.58 -22.92 -20.27
C ASP A 365 -6.41 -23.99 -19.20
N ARG A 366 -6.00 -23.58 -17.99
CA ARG A 366 -5.73 -24.51 -16.88
C ARG A 366 -6.92 -24.74 -15.96
N GLU A 367 -7.98 -23.94 -16.08
CA GLU A 367 -9.13 -23.94 -15.16
C GLU A 367 -8.69 -23.89 -13.69
N PHE A 368 -7.74 -23.00 -13.44
CA PHE A 368 -6.98 -22.90 -12.20
C PHE A 368 -7.04 -21.47 -11.66
N ALA A 369 -6.91 -21.34 -10.33
CA ALA A 369 -6.53 -20.10 -9.69
C ALA A 369 -5.86 -20.37 -8.35
N ASN A 370 -4.97 -19.47 -7.91
CA ASN A 370 -4.42 -19.52 -6.55
C ASN A 370 -4.30 -18.13 -5.93
N GLY A 371 -4.15 -18.10 -4.63
CA GLY A 371 -3.91 -16.87 -3.90
C GLY A 371 -3.50 -17.15 -2.47
N THR A 372 -3.13 -16.10 -1.75
CA THR A 372 -2.58 -16.18 -0.42
C THR A 372 -3.27 -15.18 0.50
N ILE A 373 -3.23 -15.44 1.80
CA ILE A 373 -3.59 -14.48 2.83
C ILE A 373 -2.60 -14.53 3.98
N TYR A 374 -2.13 -13.36 4.40
CA TYR A 374 -1.37 -13.16 5.62
C TYR A 374 -2.21 -12.39 6.64
N MET A 375 -2.19 -12.84 7.89
CA MET A 375 -2.81 -12.11 9.01
C MET A 375 -1.95 -12.22 10.27
N ASP A 376 -1.98 -11.16 11.05
CA ASP A 376 -1.46 -11.09 12.42
C ASP A 376 -2.32 -10.09 13.21
N ASP A 377 -1.87 -9.70 14.40
CA ASP A 377 -2.59 -8.72 15.21
C ASP A 377 -2.65 -7.32 14.60
N GLY A 378 -1.92 -7.03 13.52
CA GLY A 378 -1.92 -5.78 12.78
C GLY A 378 -1.18 -4.61 13.43
N GLU A 379 -0.58 -4.74 14.61
CA GLU A 379 0.13 -3.63 15.27
C GLU A 379 1.44 -4.00 16.00
N SER A 380 1.60 -5.21 16.51
CA SER A 380 2.75 -5.57 17.35
C SER A 380 3.88 -6.27 16.58
N HIS A 381 4.98 -6.53 17.27
CA HIS A 381 6.06 -7.40 16.80
C HIS A 381 5.85 -8.89 17.12
N ASN A 382 4.70 -9.31 17.65
CA ASN A 382 4.45 -10.71 18.02
C ASN A 382 4.53 -11.67 16.83
N TYR A 383 4.28 -11.21 15.59
CA TYR A 383 4.52 -12.01 14.38
C TYR A 383 5.97 -12.49 14.28
N LYS A 384 6.92 -11.70 14.79
CA LYS A 384 8.35 -12.01 14.82
C LYS A 384 8.77 -12.67 16.12
N ASP A 385 8.31 -12.13 17.25
CA ASP A 385 8.83 -12.50 18.57
C ASP A 385 8.16 -13.77 19.13
N LYS A 386 6.94 -14.07 18.69
CA LYS A 386 6.11 -15.18 19.19
C LYS A 386 5.55 -16.08 18.09
N ASN A 387 5.82 -15.75 16.83
CA ASN A 387 5.18 -16.34 15.66
C ASN A 387 3.65 -16.22 15.67
N GLU A 388 3.09 -15.14 16.23
CA GLU A 388 1.64 -14.86 16.19
C GLU A 388 1.26 -14.24 14.84
N TYR A 389 1.30 -15.07 13.80
CA TYR A 389 0.75 -14.79 12.47
C TYR A 389 0.18 -16.06 11.84
N LEU A 390 -0.50 -15.91 10.70
CA LEU A 390 -0.87 -17.00 9.80
C LEU A 390 -0.51 -16.62 8.36
N TYR A 391 -0.13 -17.61 7.56
CA TYR A 391 0.08 -17.47 6.13
C TYR A 391 -0.49 -18.69 5.41
N TRP A 392 -1.58 -18.48 4.68
CA TRP A 392 -2.40 -19.55 4.10
C TRP A 392 -2.56 -19.34 2.61
N GLY A 393 -2.69 -20.46 1.89
CA GLY A 393 -2.87 -20.50 0.45
C GLY A 393 -4.23 -21.07 0.09
N PHE A 394 -4.84 -20.52 -0.96
CA PHE A 394 -6.05 -21.02 -1.59
C PHE A 394 -5.73 -21.53 -2.98
N VAL A 395 -6.36 -22.63 -3.36
CA VAL A 395 -6.24 -23.20 -4.70
C VAL A 395 -7.62 -23.58 -5.21
N TYR A 396 -7.95 -23.11 -6.42
CA TYR A 396 -9.06 -23.57 -7.22
C TYR A 396 -8.53 -24.34 -8.43
N LYS A 397 -9.08 -25.52 -8.70
CA LYS A 397 -8.69 -26.33 -9.87
C LYS A 397 -9.78 -27.31 -10.28
N LYS A 398 -9.73 -27.74 -11.54
CA LYS A 398 -10.41 -28.98 -11.96
C LYS A 398 -9.75 -30.19 -11.30
N ALA A 399 -10.48 -30.89 -10.44
CA ALA A 399 -9.98 -32.05 -9.69
C ALA A 399 -10.18 -33.36 -10.46
N SER A 400 -11.26 -33.45 -11.25
CA SER A 400 -11.55 -34.56 -12.16
C SER A 400 -12.42 -34.06 -13.32
N GLU A 401 -12.82 -34.96 -14.23
CA GLU A 401 -13.76 -34.63 -15.32
C GLU A 401 -15.09 -34.06 -14.79
N TYR A 402 -15.54 -34.50 -13.61
CA TYR A 402 -16.84 -34.18 -13.03
C TYR A 402 -16.77 -33.34 -11.74
N ASN A 403 -15.60 -32.78 -11.41
CA ASN A 403 -15.41 -32.09 -10.14
C ASN A 403 -14.38 -30.97 -10.21
N TYR A 404 -14.70 -29.83 -9.60
CA TYR A 404 -13.77 -28.74 -9.29
C TYR A 404 -13.59 -28.63 -7.78
N ALA A 405 -12.37 -28.34 -7.33
CA ALA A 405 -12.07 -28.23 -5.91
C ALA A 405 -11.52 -26.85 -5.57
N ILE A 406 -11.98 -26.29 -4.45
CA ILE A 406 -11.38 -25.16 -3.75
C ILE A 406 -10.77 -25.69 -2.47
N MET A 407 -9.50 -25.40 -2.21
CA MET A 407 -8.77 -25.93 -1.05
C MET A 407 -8.05 -24.81 -0.32
N SER A 408 -8.01 -24.89 1.00
CA SER A 408 -7.16 -24.07 1.87
C SER A 408 -6.00 -24.90 2.40
N LYS A 409 -4.80 -24.31 2.45
CA LYS A 409 -3.59 -24.98 2.93
C LYS A 409 -2.73 -24.03 3.77
N ASN A 410 -2.21 -24.54 4.88
CA ASN A 410 -1.23 -23.80 5.68
C ASN A 410 0.12 -23.76 4.94
N LEU A 411 0.61 -22.57 4.62
CA LEU A 411 1.89 -22.38 3.91
C LEU A 411 3.07 -22.16 4.87
N ASP A 412 2.82 -21.75 6.10
CA ASP A 412 3.83 -21.60 7.15
C ASP A 412 3.33 -22.12 8.50
N LYS A 413 3.64 -23.38 8.79
CA LYS A 413 3.23 -24.08 10.01
C LYS A 413 3.84 -23.50 11.29
N ASN A 414 4.80 -22.57 11.19
CA ASN A 414 5.37 -21.90 12.36
C ASN A 414 4.43 -20.83 12.93
N GLY A 415 3.51 -20.31 12.11
CA GLY A 415 2.51 -19.33 12.52
C GLY A 415 1.47 -19.93 13.47
N LYS A 416 1.18 -19.23 14.57
CA LYS A 416 0.30 -19.67 15.67
C LYS A 416 -0.93 -18.78 15.85
N PHE A 417 -1.18 -17.85 14.93
CA PHE A 417 -2.34 -16.97 15.01
C PHE A 417 -3.59 -17.73 14.57
N ASP A 418 -4.58 -17.79 15.46
CA ASP A 418 -5.86 -18.45 15.23
C ASP A 418 -7.00 -17.46 15.47
N PRO A 419 -7.28 -16.56 14.49
CA PRO A 419 -8.34 -15.58 14.61
C PRO A 419 -9.71 -16.24 14.36
N ASP A 420 -10.75 -15.71 15.02
CA ASP A 420 -12.15 -16.05 14.73
C ASP A 420 -12.61 -15.37 13.42
N VAL A 421 -11.99 -15.76 12.30
CA VAL A 421 -12.22 -15.22 10.97
C VAL A 421 -12.52 -16.37 10.02
N TRP A 422 -13.67 -16.29 9.36
CA TRP A 422 -14.18 -17.31 8.46
C TRP A 422 -14.43 -16.75 7.05
N VAL A 423 -14.62 -17.64 6.07
CA VAL A 423 -15.03 -17.30 4.71
C VAL A 423 -16.55 -17.23 4.66
N GLU A 424 -17.11 -16.04 4.44
CA GLU A 424 -18.56 -15.84 4.36
C GLU A 424 -19.11 -15.99 2.94
N ARG A 425 -18.26 -15.87 1.92
CA ARG A 425 -18.68 -15.93 0.51
C ARG A 425 -17.50 -16.28 -0.41
N ILE A 426 -17.78 -17.03 -1.47
CA ILE A 426 -16.83 -17.27 -2.56
C ILE A 426 -17.50 -16.86 -3.87
N VAL A 427 -16.80 -16.06 -4.67
CA VAL A 427 -17.25 -15.61 -5.99
C VAL A 427 -16.29 -16.15 -7.03
N ILE A 428 -16.78 -16.98 -7.96
CA ILE A 428 -15.97 -17.64 -8.99
C ILE A 428 -16.34 -17.06 -10.35
N ARG A 429 -15.38 -16.40 -11.00
CA ARG A 429 -15.51 -15.76 -12.31
C ARG A 429 -14.93 -16.66 -13.40
N GLY A 430 -15.57 -16.67 -14.57
CA GLY A 430 -15.10 -17.40 -15.75
C GLY A 430 -15.49 -18.87 -15.78
N VAL A 431 -16.54 -19.26 -15.06
CA VAL A 431 -17.03 -20.64 -15.00
C VAL A 431 -17.61 -21.06 -16.36
N ARG A 432 -17.21 -22.25 -16.85
CA ARG A 432 -17.66 -22.82 -18.14
C ARG A 432 -18.43 -24.14 -17.99
N TYR A 433 -18.82 -24.47 -16.77
CA TYR A 433 -19.55 -25.70 -16.43
C TYR A 433 -20.84 -25.35 -15.69
N TYR A 434 -21.71 -26.34 -15.52
CA TYR A 434 -22.94 -26.18 -14.76
C TYR A 434 -22.82 -26.92 -13.42
N PRO A 435 -22.78 -26.22 -12.28
CA PRO A 435 -22.75 -26.88 -10.98
C PRO A 435 -24.07 -27.62 -10.72
N ARG A 436 -23.98 -28.86 -10.23
CA ARG A 436 -25.12 -29.68 -9.78
C ARG A 436 -25.23 -29.69 -8.26
N ALA A 437 -24.09 -29.80 -7.58
CA ALA A 437 -23.99 -29.79 -6.13
C ALA A 437 -22.68 -29.14 -5.70
N VAL A 438 -22.68 -28.54 -4.51
CA VAL A 438 -21.48 -27.98 -3.89
C VAL A 438 -21.41 -28.51 -2.46
N HIS A 439 -20.33 -29.23 -2.14
CA HIS A 439 -20.14 -29.83 -0.83
C HIS A 439 -18.87 -29.30 -0.17
N MET A 440 -18.96 -29.03 1.12
CA MET A 440 -17.83 -28.67 1.97
C MET A 440 -17.36 -29.87 2.77
N TYR A 441 -16.05 -29.96 2.97
CA TYR A 441 -15.39 -30.98 3.78
C TYR A 441 -14.39 -30.31 4.71
N TYR A 442 -14.49 -30.63 6.01
CA TYR A 442 -13.43 -30.41 6.99
C TYR A 442 -12.54 -31.66 7.11
N GLU A 443 -11.64 -31.68 8.09
CA GLU A 443 -10.73 -32.80 8.35
C GLU A 443 -11.45 -34.13 8.65
N ASP A 444 -12.73 -34.10 9.04
CA ASP A 444 -13.56 -35.27 9.30
C ASP A 444 -14.19 -35.88 8.04
N TYR A 445 -14.01 -35.24 6.88
CA TYR A 445 -14.53 -35.66 5.57
C TYR A 445 -16.05 -35.89 5.49
N ASN A 446 -16.82 -35.34 6.43
CA ASN A 446 -18.28 -35.35 6.32
C ASN A 446 -18.73 -34.23 5.37
N PRO A 447 -19.45 -34.54 4.28
CA PRO A 447 -19.93 -33.51 3.36
C PRO A 447 -21.04 -32.69 3.99
N GLU A 448 -20.91 -31.37 3.92
CA GLU A 448 -21.99 -30.42 4.19
C GLU A 448 -22.42 -29.72 2.89
N ASP A 449 -23.72 -29.65 2.63
CA ASP A 449 -24.25 -28.96 1.45
C ASP A 449 -24.10 -27.44 1.58
N LEU A 450 -23.63 -26.79 0.52
CA LEU A 450 -23.55 -25.34 0.43
C LEU A 450 -24.58 -24.76 -0.54
N GLU A 451 -25.23 -23.67 -0.13
CA GLU A 451 -26.05 -22.87 -1.02
C GLU A 451 -25.18 -22.13 -2.05
N TYR A 452 -25.61 -22.12 -3.31
CA TYR A 452 -24.94 -21.36 -4.36
C TYR A 452 -25.93 -20.80 -5.39
N THR A 453 -25.50 -19.76 -6.10
CA THR A 453 -26.15 -19.27 -7.32
C THR A 453 -25.20 -19.41 -8.51
N HIS A 454 -25.77 -19.57 -9.70
CA HIS A 454 -25.01 -19.66 -10.96
C HIS A 454 -25.67 -18.75 -11.99
N ASP A 455 -24.91 -17.76 -12.47
CA ASP A 455 -25.28 -16.92 -13.60
C ASP A 455 -24.49 -17.39 -14.83
N ARG A 456 -25.21 -18.00 -15.77
CA ARG A 456 -24.63 -18.56 -16.99
C ARG A 456 -24.12 -17.46 -17.94
N ASP A 457 -24.82 -16.33 -18.01
CA ASP A 457 -24.52 -15.27 -18.96
C ASP A 457 -23.28 -14.49 -18.51
N GLN A 458 -23.13 -14.27 -17.20
CA GLN A 458 -21.94 -13.69 -16.60
C GLN A 458 -20.82 -14.70 -16.33
N ARG A 459 -21.07 -16.01 -16.49
CA ARG A 459 -20.12 -17.09 -16.15
C ARG A 459 -19.64 -17.01 -14.70
N LEU A 460 -20.59 -16.86 -13.78
CA LEU A 460 -20.35 -16.53 -12.38
C LEU A 460 -21.01 -17.56 -11.46
N ILE A 461 -20.27 -18.09 -10.48
CA ILE A 461 -20.83 -18.82 -9.34
C ILE A 461 -20.64 -18.00 -8.07
N VAL A 462 -21.66 -17.93 -7.22
CA VAL A 462 -21.54 -17.38 -5.86
C VAL A 462 -21.92 -18.46 -4.87
N ILE A 463 -20.96 -18.90 -4.05
CA ILE A 463 -21.19 -19.82 -2.94
C ILE A 463 -21.44 -19.00 -1.68
N ARG A 464 -22.59 -19.22 -1.04
CA ARG A 464 -23.06 -18.43 0.10
C ARG A 464 -22.73 -19.12 1.41
N LYS A 465 -22.15 -18.35 2.34
CA LYS A 465 -21.86 -18.77 3.71
C LYS A 465 -21.16 -20.13 3.83
N PRO A 466 -19.98 -20.34 3.18
CA PRO A 466 -19.19 -21.55 3.44
C PRO A 466 -18.92 -21.76 4.93
N GLY A 467 -18.68 -20.70 5.70
CA GLY A 467 -18.49 -20.78 7.15
C GLY A 467 -17.15 -21.39 7.58
N VAL A 468 -16.26 -21.68 6.62
CA VAL A 468 -14.93 -22.24 6.89
C VAL A 468 -13.97 -21.24 7.51
N TYR A 469 -13.27 -21.64 8.55
CA TYR A 469 -12.24 -20.82 9.20
C TYR A 469 -11.02 -20.63 8.31
N ILE A 470 -10.47 -19.41 8.33
CA ILE A 470 -9.28 -19.07 7.52
C ILE A 470 -8.00 -19.76 8.04
N SER A 471 -8.01 -20.15 9.31
CA SER A 471 -6.91 -20.81 10.04
C SER A 471 -6.99 -22.35 10.01
N ARG A 472 -7.82 -22.92 9.13
CA ARG A 472 -8.00 -24.37 9.02
C ARG A 472 -7.88 -24.85 7.57
N GLU A 473 -7.46 -26.11 7.42
CA GLU A 473 -7.55 -26.79 6.13
C GLU A 473 -9.00 -27.21 5.90
N TRP A 474 -9.48 -26.95 4.69
CA TRP A 474 -10.83 -27.29 4.25
C TRP A 474 -10.83 -27.47 2.74
N ARG A 475 -11.84 -28.16 2.26
CA ARG A 475 -12.05 -28.42 0.84
C ARG A 475 -13.52 -28.21 0.48
N ILE A 476 -13.78 -27.55 -0.64
CA ILE A 476 -15.11 -27.40 -1.22
C ILE A 476 -15.06 -28.02 -2.61
N ASP A 477 -15.90 -29.01 -2.87
CA ASP A 477 -16.06 -29.64 -4.17
C ASP A 477 -17.31 -29.12 -4.88
N ILE A 478 -17.19 -28.92 -6.19
CA ILE A 478 -18.24 -28.45 -7.08
C ILE A 478 -18.43 -29.53 -8.16
N HIS A 479 -19.53 -30.27 -8.04
CA HIS A 479 -19.88 -31.36 -8.94
C HIS A 479 -20.59 -30.84 -10.18
N VAL A 480 -20.26 -31.38 -11.37
CA VAL A 480 -20.77 -30.91 -12.67
C VAL A 480 -21.49 -31.97 -13.48
#